data_AF-A0A139RN91-F1
#
_entry.id   AF-A0A139RN91-F1
#
_cell.length_a   1.000
_cell.length_b   1.000
_cell.length_c   1.000
_cell.angle_alpha   90.00
_cell.angle_beta   90.00
_cell.angle_gamma   90.00
#
_symmetry.space_group_name_H-M   'P 1'
#
loop_
_entity.id
_entity.type
_entity.pdbx_description
1 polymer ?
#
loop_
_entity_poly.entity_id
_entity_poly.type
_entity_poly.pdbx_seq_one_letter_code
_entity_poly.pdbx_strand_id
1 'polypeptide(L)' 'MAKKKEETTEEVVEKSVTLTKDGVSFTLSDPIMISAFENQGYEVEE' A
#
# COMPACT_ATOMS: atom_id res chain seq x y z
N MET A 1 -21.47 24.37 0.89
CA MET A 1 -21.82 23.31 1.86
C MET A 1 -21.27 21.98 1.36
N ALA A 2 -20.78 21.18 2.31
CA ALA A 2 -20.41 19.76 2.22
C ALA A 2 -19.24 19.37 1.27
N LYS A 3 -18.09 19.22 1.92
CA LYS A 3 -16.90 18.45 1.51
C LYS A 3 -17.32 16.99 1.31
N LYS A 4 -17.45 16.51 0.06
CA LYS A 4 -17.57 15.08 -0.21
C LYS A 4 -16.15 14.51 -0.24
N LYS A 5 -15.71 14.03 0.92
CA LYS A 5 -14.57 13.13 1.02
C LYS A 5 -15.12 11.79 0.52
N GLU A 6 -14.94 11.49 -0.75
CA GLU A 6 -15.26 10.18 -1.28
C GLU A 6 -14.37 9.16 -0.56
N GLU A 7 -15.01 8.41 0.33
CA GLU A 7 -14.51 7.15 0.85
C GLU A 7 -14.46 6.17 -0.33
N THR A 8 -13.32 6.10 -1.00
CA THR A 8 -12.98 4.98 -1.88
C THR A 8 -12.71 3.76 -1.01
N THR A 9 -13.79 3.13 -0.54
CA THR A 9 -13.82 1.76 -0.02
C THR A 9 -14.15 0.83 -1.18
N GLU A 10 -13.25 0.75 -2.16
CA GLU A 10 -13.30 -0.31 -3.17
C GLU A 10 -12.32 -1.38 -2.72
N GLU A 11 -12.86 -2.38 -2.01
CA GLU A 11 -12.46 -3.79 -2.08
C GLU A 11 -11.02 -4.03 -2.56
N VAL A 12 -10.06 -3.50 -1.81
CA VAL A 12 -8.65 -3.73 -2.10
C VAL A 12 -8.34 -5.10 -1.54
N VAL A 13 -8.34 -6.08 -2.44
CA VAL A 13 -7.73 -7.41 -2.38
C VAL A 13 -7.02 -7.66 -1.05
N GLU A 14 -7.51 -8.63 -0.28
CA GLU A 14 -7.04 -9.05 1.06
C GLU A 14 -5.56 -9.46 1.15
N LYS A 15 -4.77 -9.24 0.09
CA LYS A 15 -3.34 -9.52 0.01
C LYS A 15 -2.56 -8.33 0.54
N SER A 16 -2.37 -8.33 1.86
CA SER A 16 -1.35 -7.51 2.49
C SER A 16 0.03 -8.11 2.24
N VAL A 17 1.01 -7.28 1.92
CA VAL A 17 2.41 -7.70 1.73
C VAL A 17 3.31 -6.89 2.66
N THR A 18 4.43 -7.48 3.05
CA THR A 18 5.43 -6.79 3.86
C THR A 18 6.45 -6.16 2.92
N LEU A 19 6.68 -4.87 3.06
CA LEU A 19 7.69 -4.15 2.30
C LEU A 19 8.87 -3.83 3.21
N THR A 20 10.08 -4.13 2.74
CA THR A 20 11.32 -3.90 3.51
C THR A 20 12.31 -3.07 2.70
N LYS A 21 12.89 -2.04 3.32
CA LYS A 21 14.03 -1.28 2.77
C LYS A 21 14.81 -0.58 3.87
N ASP A 22 16.14 -0.60 3.77
CA ASP A 22 17.05 0.09 4.70
C ASP A 22 16.79 -0.27 6.18
N GLY A 23 16.34 -1.50 6.45
CA GLY A 23 16.02 -2.00 7.79
C GLY A 23 14.66 -1.57 8.35
N VAL A 24 13.84 -0.87 7.56
CA VAL A 24 12.45 -0.53 7.90
C VAL A 24 11.52 -1.49 7.18
N SER A 25 10.61 -2.13 7.92
CA SER A 25 9.59 -3.03 7.39
C SER A 25 8.19 -2.61 7.80
N PHE A 26 7.25 -2.66 6.86
CA PHE A 26 5.84 -2.31 7.10
C PHE A 26 4.91 -3.10 6.18
N THR A 27 3.68 -3.32 6.64
CA THR A 27 2.65 -4.03 5.88
C THR A 27 1.76 -3.05 5.13
N LEU A 28 1.57 -3.26 3.83
CA LEU A 28 0.59 -2.53 3.04
C LEU A 28 -0.39 -3.49 2.40
N SER A 29 -1.62 -3.00 2.25
CA SER A 29 -2.69 -3.67 1.50
C SER A 29 -3.04 -2.92 0.23
N ASP A 30 -2.72 -1.62 0.13
CA ASP A 30 -3.06 -0.80 -1.03
C ASP A 30 -2.13 -1.13 -2.22
N PRO A 31 -2.63 -1.71 -3.32
CA PRO A 31 -1.83 -2.12 -4.47
C PRO A 31 -1.16 -0.92 -5.15
N ILE A 32 -1.78 0.25 -5.12
CA ILE A 32 -1.21 1.47 -5.68
C ILE A 32 -0.01 1.90 -4.83
N MET A 33 -0.14 1.85 -3.49
CA MET A 33 0.99 2.14 -2.62
C MET A 33 2.09 1.08 -2.75
N ILE A 34 1.74 -0.21 -2.75
CA ILE A 34 2.70 -1.32 -2.91
C ILE A 34 3.52 -1.11 -4.18
N SER A 35 2.87 -0.87 -5.33
CA SER A 35 3.56 -0.58 -6.59
C SER A 35 4.44 0.68 -6.51
N ALA A 36 3.99 1.74 -5.82
CA ALA A 36 4.80 2.94 -5.64
C ALA A 36 6.08 2.68 -4.83
N PHE A 37 6.01 1.85 -3.79
CA PHE A 37 7.17 1.48 -2.97
C PHE A 37 8.10 0.50 -3.69
N GLU A 38 7.57 -0.46 -4.46
CA GLU A 38 8.38 -1.35 -5.29
C GLU A 38 9.24 -0.55 -6.29
N ASN A 39 8.65 0.47 -6.96
CA ASN A 39 9.38 1.38 -7.84
C ASN A 39 10.41 2.27 -7.11
N GLN A 40 10.25 2.46 -5.81
CA GLN A 40 11.23 3.15 -4.97
C GLN A 40 12.34 2.20 -4.47
N GLY A 41 12.30 0.92 -4.82
CA GLY A 41 13.30 -0.09 -4.43
C GLY A 41 13.03 -0.72 -3.06
N TYR A 42 11.78 -0.76 -2.60
CA TYR A 42 11.38 -1.63 -1.51
C TYR A 42 11.19 -3.06 -2.03
N GLU A 43 11.63 -4.03 -1.25
CA GLU A 43 11.44 -5.44 -1.55
C GLU A 43 10.11 -5.91 -0.96
N VAL A 44 9.31 -6.61 -1.76
CA VAL A 44 8.05 -7.23 -1.33
C VAL A 44 8.36 -8.62 -0.79
N GLU A 45 8.06 -8.86 0.48
CA GLU A 45 8.02 -10.17 1.12
C GLU A 45 6.57 -10.66 1.13
N GLU A 46 6.31 -11.78 0.41
CA GLU A 46 5.01 -12.48 0.34
C GLU A 46 4.75 -13.38 1.56
#